data_AF-A0A7X6D505-F1
#
_entry.id   AF-A0A7X6D505-F1
#
_cell.length_a   1.000
_cell.length_b   1.000
_cell.length_c   1.000
_cell.angle_alpha   90.00
_cell.angle_beta   90.00
_cell.angle_gamma   90.00
#
_symmetry.space_group_name_H-M   'P 1'
#
loop_
_entity.id
_entity.type
_entity.pdbx_description
1 polymer ?
#
loop_
_entity_poly.entity_id
_entity_poly.type
_entity_poly.pdbx_seq_one_letter_code
_entity_poly.pdbx_strand_id
1 'polypeptide(L)'
;MAGDDTGQSVPEAPSGAAAAAPAASPLAEHGALEVCGIRLCGEDGQEVQLRGMSSHGTQWFEHCLTDGSLDALADDWGADVLRVSTYVQEGGYETDPERFTDIASRVIDQATERGMYVVVDWHQLSPGDPNANTERAKKFFTDITDRHGDQDNILYEIANEPNGVSWSSIKSYAEEVIPVVRAGDPDAVVLVGTRAWSSFGLSEGSDEQEIVNNPVDADNIMYVFHFYAASHGDYYLNALDRASDRLPVFVTEFGTQDYSGEGANDFTMSQRYLDLMAEKNISWINWNFSDDWRSGAVFNVGVCAAGGPWAGTSGLKEAGVWIRDRMN
;
A
#
# COMPACT_ATOMS: atom_id res chain seq x y z
N MET A 1 -10.14 67.75 11.87
CA MET A 1 -10.95 66.53 12.06
C MET A 1 -10.34 65.48 11.17
N ALA A 2 -9.51 64.62 11.76
CA ALA A 2 -8.89 63.49 11.07
C ALA A 2 -9.89 62.34 11.07
N GLY A 3 -10.11 61.71 9.91
CA GLY A 3 -10.91 60.50 9.77
C GLY A 3 -10.00 59.29 9.89
N ASP A 4 -10.32 58.43 10.84
CA ASP A 4 -9.65 57.14 11.07
C ASP A 4 -10.19 56.10 10.08
N ASP A 5 -9.27 55.43 9.41
CA ASP A 5 -9.48 54.29 8.53
C ASP A 5 -9.23 53.01 9.35
N THR A 6 -10.29 52.34 9.80
CA THR A 6 -10.19 51.08 10.52
C THR A 6 -10.49 49.92 9.57
N GLY A 7 -9.45 49.43 8.91
CA GLY A 7 -9.46 48.14 8.23
C GLY A 7 -9.67 47.02 9.25
N GLN A 8 -10.78 46.28 9.11
CA GLN A 8 -11.02 45.04 9.86
C GLN A 8 -10.36 43.89 9.11
N SER A 9 -9.30 43.34 9.69
CA SER A 9 -8.71 42.06 9.30
C SER A 9 -9.66 40.91 9.65
N VAL A 10 -9.97 40.07 8.67
CA VAL A 10 -10.68 38.79 8.86
C VAL A 10 -9.73 37.81 9.57
N PRO A 11 -10.17 37.03 10.56
CA PRO A 11 -9.30 36.05 11.20
C PRO A 11 -9.10 34.86 10.26
N GLU A 12 -7.82 34.52 10.07
CA GLU A 12 -7.36 33.32 9.39
C GLU A 12 -7.80 32.08 10.19
N ALA A 13 -8.29 31.05 9.49
CA ALA A 13 -8.63 29.77 10.11
C ALA A 13 -7.33 29.08 10.58
N PRO A 14 -7.33 28.39 11.74
CA PRO A 14 -6.14 27.66 12.17
C PRO A 14 -5.88 26.52 11.20
N SER A 15 -4.65 26.39 10.70
CA SER A 15 -4.20 25.16 10.03
C SER A 15 -4.36 24.02 11.04
N GLY A 16 -5.06 22.96 10.63
CA GLY A 16 -5.25 21.79 11.45
C GLY A 16 -3.90 21.18 11.77
N ALA A 17 -3.47 21.24 13.03
CA ALA A 17 -2.41 20.36 13.50
C ALA A 17 -2.94 18.93 13.39
N ALA A 18 -2.21 18.06 12.69
CA ALA A 18 -2.51 16.64 12.63
C ALA A 18 -2.75 16.09 14.04
N ALA A 19 -3.81 15.31 14.22
CA ALA A 19 -4.09 14.68 15.51
C ALA A 19 -2.91 13.78 15.89
N ALA A 20 -2.39 13.91 17.12
CA ALA A 20 -1.30 13.06 17.59
C ALA A 20 -1.75 11.59 17.60
N ALA A 21 -0.91 10.71 17.04
CA ALA A 21 -1.19 9.28 16.93
C ALA A 21 -1.51 8.64 18.32
N PRO A 22 -2.37 7.62 18.38
CA PRO A 22 -2.67 6.92 19.64
C PRO A 22 -1.41 6.39 20.32
N ALA A 23 -1.32 6.57 21.64
CA ALA A 23 -0.15 6.21 22.47
C ALA A 23 -0.02 4.69 22.71
N ALA A 24 0.16 3.94 21.61
CA ALA A 24 0.53 2.53 21.48
C ALA A 24 0.38 2.06 20.01
N SER A 25 0.25 3.00 19.06
CA SER A 25 0.07 2.70 17.64
C SER A 25 1.42 2.51 16.94
N PRO A 26 1.46 1.78 15.81
CA PRO A 26 2.66 1.63 14.98
C PRO A 26 3.33 2.97 14.65
N LEU A 27 2.55 4.00 14.28
CA LEU A 27 3.07 5.34 14.01
C LEU A 27 3.69 5.99 15.26
N ALA A 28 3.07 5.84 16.43
CA ALA A 28 3.64 6.38 17.67
C ALA A 28 4.91 5.63 18.11
N GLU A 29 5.08 4.38 17.69
CA GLU A 29 6.26 3.56 18.01
C GLU A 29 7.44 3.87 17.08
N HIS A 30 7.19 3.98 15.78
CA HIS A 30 8.25 4.03 14.77
C HIS A 30 8.45 5.41 14.12
N GLY A 31 7.50 6.34 14.25
CA GLY A 31 7.60 7.68 13.68
C GLY A 31 7.71 7.69 12.15
N ALA A 32 8.43 8.68 11.59
CA ALA A 32 8.68 8.73 10.15
C ALA A 32 9.55 7.56 9.69
N LEU A 33 9.19 6.96 8.56
CA LEU A 33 9.91 5.83 7.99
C LEU A 33 10.92 6.27 6.92
N GLU A 34 12.05 5.58 6.87
CA GLU A 34 13.04 5.71 5.81
C GLU A 34 13.64 4.37 5.40
N VAL A 35 14.20 4.30 4.20
CA VAL A 35 15.00 3.16 3.77
C VAL A 35 16.42 3.29 4.32
N CYS A 36 16.78 2.34 5.17
CA CYS A 36 18.08 2.23 5.82
C CYS A 36 18.87 1.04 5.21
N GLY A 37 19.73 1.34 4.23
CA GLY A 37 20.44 0.31 3.48
C GLY A 37 19.50 -0.48 2.56
N ILE A 38 19.10 -1.70 2.96
CA ILE A 38 18.18 -2.56 2.19
C ILE A 38 16.92 -2.92 3.00
N ARG A 39 16.62 -2.13 4.03
CA ARG A 39 15.50 -2.35 4.97
C ARG A 39 14.71 -1.06 5.15
N LEU A 40 13.50 -1.21 5.68
CA LEU A 40 12.68 -0.09 6.15
C LEU A 40 13.02 0.13 7.64
N CYS A 41 13.23 1.37 8.04
CA CYS A 41 13.50 1.75 9.42
C CYS A 41 12.55 2.83 9.91
N GLY A 42 12.33 2.88 11.23
CA GLY A 42 11.71 4.01 11.91
C GLY A 42 12.69 5.15 12.17
N GLU A 43 12.18 6.23 12.77
CA GLU A 43 12.93 7.46 13.06
C GLU A 43 14.12 7.26 14.03
N ASP A 44 14.11 6.15 14.78
CA ASP A 44 15.18 5.74 15.69
C ASP A 44 16.28 4.90 14.99
N GLY A 45 16.13 4.65 13.69
CA GLY A 45 17.03 3.86 12.86
C GLY A 45 16.96 2.36 13.11
N GLN A 46 15.95 1.86 13.84
CA GLN A 46 15.69 0.42 13.97
C GLN A 46 14.87 -0.07 12.78
N GLU A 47 15.18 -1.28 12.31
CA GLU A 47 14.43 -1.91 11.21
C GLU A 47 13.00 -2.24 11.63
N VAL A 48 12.05 -2.01 10.73
CA VAL A 48 10.61 -2.17 10.94
C VAL A 48 10.03 -3.14 9.90
N GLN A 49 9.15 -4.04 10.36
CA GLN A 49 8.29 -4.83 9.48
C GLN A 49 6.83 -4.41 9.70
N LEU A 50 6.26 -3.75 8.71
CA LEU A 50 4.83 -3.44 8.66
C LEU A 50 4.06 -4.66 8.16
N ARG A 51 2.97 -4.99 8.84
CA ARG A 51 2.08 -6.11 8.52
C ARG A 51 0.66 -5.60 8.41
N GLY A 52 -0.05 -5.91 7.33
CA GLY A 52 -1.37 -5.32 7.16
C GLY A 52 -2.22 -5.87 6.04
N MET A 53 -3.26 -5.10 5.73
CA MET A 53 -4.29 -5.46 4.75
C MET A 53 -4.35 -4.42 3.62
N SER A 54 -4.59 -4.90 2.41
CA SER A 54 -4.98 -4.05 1.29
C SER A 54 -6.49 -3.96 1.23
N SER A 55 -7.03 -2.77 0.96
CA SER A 55 -8.39 -2.70 0.44
C SER A 55 -8.45 -3.49 -0.87
N HIS A 56 -9.64 -3.94 -1.26
CA HIS A 56 -9.88 -4.21 -2.67
C HIS A 56 -9.97 -2.86 -3.41
N GLY A 57 -10.08 -2.86 -4.74
CA GLY A 57 -10.42 -1.67 -5.51
C GLY A 57 -11.58 -0.86 -4.92
N THR A 58 -11.29 0.38 -4.57
CA THR A 58 -12.22 1.29 -3.88
C THR A 58 -13.47 1.59 -4.70
N GLN A 59 -13.40 1.53 -6.03
CA GLN A 59 -14.56 1.66 -6.92
C GLN A 59 -15.64 0.60 -6.70
N TRP A 60 -15.26 -0.56 -6.14
CA TRP A 60 -16.16 -1.66 -5.87
C TRP A 60 -16.46 -1.82 -4.38
N PHE A 61 -15.43 -1.69 -3.53
CA PHE A 61 -15.51 -2.08 -2.12
C PHE A 61 -15.24 -0.94 -1.14
N GLU A 62 -15.39 0.33 -1.56
CA GLU A 62 -15.37 1.49 -0.65
C GLU A 62 -16.26 1.28 0.59
N HIS A 63 -17.42 0.65 0.42
CA HIS A 63 -18.38 0.39 1.50
C HIS A 63 -17.91 -0.60 2.58
N CYS A 64 -16.79 -1.31 2.36
CA CYS A 64 -16.14 -2.12 3.39
C CYS A 64 -15.17 -1.29 4.27
N LEU A 65 -14.81 -0.07 3.86
CA LEU A 65 -13.91 0.83 4.59
C LEU A 65 -14.75 1.80 5.43
N THR A 66 -15.13 1.34 6.62
CA THR A 66 -15.98 2.05 7.57
C THR A 66 -15.23 2.27 8.87
N ASP A 67 -15.69 3.19 9.72
CA ASP A 67 -15.05 3.39 11.04
C ASP A 67 -14.93 2.07 11.81
N GLY A 68 -16.00 1.28 11.86
CA GLY A 68 -16.00 0.02 12.61
C GLY A 68 -15.09 -1.06 12.03
N SER A 69 -14.90 -1.10 10.70
CA SER A 69 -14.00 -2.08 10.08
C SER A 69 -12.54 -1.66 10.22
N LEU A 70 -12.24 -0.37 10.13
CA LEU A 70 -10.90 0.18 10.35
C LEU A 70 -10.50 0.16 11.82
N ASP A 71 -11.44 0.38 12.75
CA ASP A 71 -11.22 0.18 14.20
C ASP A 71 -10.81 -1.27 14.47
N ALA A 72 -11.53 -2.25 13.90
CA ALA A 72 -11.19 -3.66 14.09
C ALA A 72 -9.84 -4.02 13.45
N LEU A 73 -9.50 -3.45 12.30
CA LEU A 73 -8.21 -3.68 11.65
C LEU A 73 -7.04 -3.18 12.52
N ALA A 74 -7.18 -1.98 13.10
CA ALA A 74 -6.16 -1.43 14.00
C ALA A 74 -6.10 -2.16 15.35
N ASP A 75 -7.24 -2.28 16.03
CA ASP A 75 -7.29 -2.68 17.45
C ASP A 75 -7.43 -4.18 17.69
N ASP A 76 -8.16 -4.90 16.84
CA ASP A 76 -8.43 -6.34 17.01
C ASP A 76 -7.49 -7.22 16.18
N TRP A 77 -7.14 -6.77 14.98
CA TRP A 77 -6.21 -7.50 14.11
C TRP A 77 -4.75 -7.11 14.39
N GLY A 78 -4.52 -5.86 14.81
CA GLY A 78 -3.17 -5.35 15.11
C GLY A 78 -2.39 -4.97 13.84
N ALA A 79 -3.08 -4.49 12.80
CA ALA A 79 -2.39 -4.13 11.57
C ALA A 79 -1.53 -2.87 11.73
N ASP A 80 -0.31 -2.94 11.21
CA ASP A 80 0.61 -1.80 11.18
C ASP A 80 0.29 -0.84 10.04
N VAL A 81 -0.25 -1.37 8.93
CA VAL A 81 -0.41 -0.66 7.66
C VAL A 81 -1.72 -1.01 6.95
N LEU A 82 -2.34 -0.02 6.32
CA LEU A 82 -3.45 -0.19 5.38
C LEU A 82 -3.01 0.26 3.98
N ARG A 83 -3.17 -0.61 2.97
CA ARG A 83 -3.01 -0.20 1.57
C ARG A 83 -4.34 0.23 0.97
N VAL A 84 -4.35 1.38 0.32
CA VAL A 84 -5.53 1.99 -0.31
C VAL A 84 -5.44 1.85 -1.82
N SER A 85 -6.04 0.77 -2.34
CA SER A 85 -5.92 0.41 -3.76
C SER A 85 -6.86 1.21 -4.65
N THR A 86 -6.30 2.23 -5.29
CA THR A 86 -7.01 3.14 -6.18
C THR A 86 -6.82 2.70 -7.63
N TYR A 87 -7.73 1.87 -8.13
CA TYR A 87 -7.67 1.44 -9.53
C TYR A 87 -7.74 2.63 -10.46
N VAL A 88 -6.99 2.57 -11.56
CA VAL A 88 -7.03 3.63 -12.58
C VAL A 88 -8.17 3.38 -13.56
N GLN A 89 -8.14 2.20 -14.19
CA GLN A 89 -9.16 1.71 -15.11
C GLN A 89 -10.27 0.96 -14.34
N GLU A 90 -11.10 0.19 -15.06
CA GLU A 90 -12.08 -0.73 -14.47
C GLU A 90 -13.15 -0.03 -13.60
N GLY A 91 -13.48 1.20 -13.98
CA GLY A 91 -14.41 2.04 -13.22
C GLY A 91 -13.76 2.85 -12.10
N GLY A 92 -12.43 2.85 -12.01
CA GLY A 92 -11.65 3.59 -11.03
C GLY A 92 -11.38 5.05 -11.40
N TYR A 93 -10.24 5.57 -10.95
CA TYR A 93 -9.82 6.97 -10.97
C TYR A 93 -10.04 7.68 -12.30
N GLU A 94 -9.86 7.02 -13.45
CA GLU A 94 -10.03 7.67 -14.75
C GLU A 94 -11.45 8.19 -15.00
N THR A 95 -12.44 7.62 -14.32
CA THR A 95 -13.86 7.95 -14.48
C THR A 95 -14.28 9.19 -13.70
N ASP A 96 -13.68 9.41 -12.53
CA ASP A 96 -13.94 10.54 -11.65
C ASP A 96 -12.72 10.81 -10.74
N PRO A 97 -11.69 11.50 -11.26
CA PRO A 97 -10.45 11.74 -10.52
C PRO A 97 -10.65 12.38 -9.15
N GLU A 98 -11.56 13.36 -9.06
CA GLU A 98 -11.83 14.08 -7.80
C GLU A 98 -12.44 13.14 -6.76
N ARG A 99 -13.46 12.37 -7.12
CA ARG A 99 -14.06 11.36 -6.23
C ARG A 99 -13.03 10.37 -5.70
N PHE A 100 -12.19 9.83 -6.56
CA PHE A 100 -11.24 8.79 -6.14
C PHE A 100 -10.08 9.35 -5.31
N THR A 101 -9.63 10.58 -5.59
CA THR A 101 -8.72 11.31 -4.68
C THR A 101 -9.39 11.54 -3.32
N ASP A 102 -10.68 11.91 -3.28
CA ASP A 102 -11.40 12.13 -2.01
C ASP A 102 -11.60 10.84 -1.21
N ILE A 103 -11.87 9.71 -1.88
CA ILE A 103 -11.94 8.40 -1.22
C ILE A 103 -10.58 8.03 -0.63
N ALA A 104 -9.49 8.16 -1.40
CA ALA A 104 -8.15 7.88 -0.90
C ALA A 104 -7.80 8.78 0.29
N SER A 105 -8.04 10.09 0.16
CA SER A 105 -7.83 11.09 1.23
C SER A 105 -8.57 10.73 2.51
N ARG A 106 -9.86 10.39 2.43
CA ARG A 106 -10.65 10.02 3.61
C ARG A 106 -10.09 8.78 4.29
N VAL A 107 -9.68 7.77 3.53
CA VAL A 107 -9.15 6.52 4.09
C VAL A 107 -7.76 6.72 4.69
N ILE A 108 -6.92 7.60 4.09
CA ILE A 108 -5.66 8.06 4.68
C ILE A 108 -5.94 8.67 6.06
N ASP A 109 -6.83 9.68 6.14
CA ASP A 109 -7.18 10.34 7.40
C ASP A 109 -7.66 9.32 8.46
N GLN A 110 -8.55 8.41 8.07
CA GLN A 110 -9.08 7.38 8.99
C GLN A 110 -8.00 6.41 9.48
N ALA A 111 -7.03 6.03 8.64
CA ALA A 111 -5.91 5.18 9.06
C ALA A 111 -4.92 5.95 9.95
N THR A 112 -4.62 7.21 9.62
CA THR A 112 -3.77 8.10 10.42
C THR A 112 -4.37 8.35 11.81
N GLU A 113 -5.67 8.56 11.92
CA GLU A 113 -6.38 8.71 13.22
C GLU A 113 -6.24 7.46 14.12
N ARG A 114 -6.03 6.28 13.52
CA ARG A 114 -5.81 5.01 14.22
C ARG A 114 -4.32 4.70 14.42
N GLY A 115 -3.43 5.55 13.92
CA GLY A 115 -1.98 5.40 13.99
C GLY A 115 -1.41 4.26 13.16
N MET A 116 -2.14 3.84 12.12
CA MET A 116 -1.61 2.91 11.11
C MET A 116 -0.82 3.69 10.05
N TYR A 117 0.17 3.05 9.44
CA TYR A 117 0.76 3.50 8.19
C TYR A 117 -0.20 3.32 7.02
N VAL A 118 0.01 4.07 5.94
CA VAL A 118 -0.80 3.99 4.73
C VAL A 118 0.07 3.81 3.50
N VAL A 119 -0.20 2.77 2.72
CA VAL A 119 0.31 2.68 1.34
C VAL A 119 -0.75 3.25 0.40
N VAL A 120 -0.45 4.38 -0.23
CA VAL A 120 -1.29 4.98 -1.27
C VAL A 120 -0.93 4.35 -2.60
N ASP A 121 -1.82 3.48 -3.08
CA ASP A 121 -1.55 2.62 -4.23
C ASP A 121 -2.22 3.15 -5.50
N TRP A 122 -1.37 3.55 -6.46
CA TRP A 122 -1.76 3.77 -7.85
C TRP A 122 -1.95 2.42 -8.54
N HIS A 123 -3.16 1.88 -8.41
CA HIS A 123 -3.48 0.50 -8.73
C HIS A 123 -3.73 0.30 -10.23
N GLN A 124 -2.69 0.50 -11.04
CA GLN A 124 -2.72 0.18 -12.45
C GLN A 124 -2.47 -1.32 -12.67
N LEU A 125 -3.38 -1.94 -13.43
CA LEU A 125 -3.32 -3.36 -13.82
C LEU A 125 -3.46 -3.54 -15.33
N SER A 126 -4.49 -2.92 -15.93
CA SER A 126 -4.75 -2.92 -17.36
C SER A 126 -5.09 -1.51 -17.84
N PRO A 127 -4.31 -0.92 -18.78
CA PRO A 127 -3.15 -1.48 -19.47
C PRO A 127 -1.97 -1.72 -18.52
N GLY A 128 -1.10 -2.69 -18.87
CA GLY A 128 0.04 -3.07 -18.03
C GLY A 128 1.26 -2.15 -18.09
N ASP A 129 1.33 -1.22 -19.06
CA ASP A 129 2.42 -0.23 -19.13
C ASP A 129 2.10 0.98 -18.25
N PRO A 130 2.83 1.23 -17.14
CA PRO A 130 2.55 2.38 -16.27
C PRO A 130 2.63 3.72 -17.02
N ASN A 131 3.39 3.80 -18.12
CA ASN A 131 3.50 5.00 -18.94
C ASN A 131 2.17 5.40 -19.61
N ALA A 132 1.23 4.47 -19.75
CA ALA A 132 -0.09 4.77 -20.31
C ALA A 132 -0.89 5.76 -19.46
N ASN A 133 -0.61 5.85 -18.16
CA ASN A 133 -1.30 6.74 -17.25
C ASN A 133 -0.37 7.73 -16.52
N THR A 134 0.85 8.00 -17.01
CA THR A 134 1.83 8.89 -16.34
C THR A 134 1.22 10.21 -15.88
N GLU A 135 0.53 10.93 -16.77
CA GLU A 135 -0.03 12.24 -16.41
C GLU A 135 -1.17 12.16 -15.39
N ARG A 136 -1.91 11.04 -15.36
CA ARG A 136 -2.93 10.80 -14.33
C ARG A 136 -2.30 10.48 -12.99
N ALA A 137 -1.23 9.68 -12.97
CA ALA A 137 -0.46 9.37 -11.77
C ALA A 137 0.17 10.63 -11.19
N LYS A 138 0.83 11.46 -12.01
CA LYS A 138 1.40 12.74 -11.56
C LYS A 138 0.35 13.67 -10.97
N LYS A 139 -0.85 13.74 -11.57
CA LYS A 139 -1.96 14.50 -11.00
C LYS A 139 -2.40 13.93 -9.66
N PHE A 140 -2.65 12.61 -9.60
CA PHE A 140 -3.12 11.94 -8.39
C PHE A 140 -2.13 12.14 -7.23
N PHE A 141 -0.84 11.90 -7.46
CA PHE A 141 0.17 12.06 -6.42
C PHE A 141 0.36 13.52 -5.99
N THR A 142 0.29 14.49 -6.92
CA THR A 142 0.23 15.92 -6.54
C THR A 142 -0.95 16.20 -5.61
N ASP A 143 -2.16 15.75 -5.99
CA ASP A 143 -3.36 16.02 -5.19
C ASP A 143 -3.31 15.36 -3.80
N ILE A 144 -2.68 14.18 -3.68
CA ILE A 144 -2.51 13.48 -2.41
C ILE A 144 -1.45 14.15 -1.55
N THR A 145 -0.27 14.47 -2.09
CA THR A 145 0.81 15.10 -1.32
C THR A 145 0.47 16.54 -0.93
N ASP A 146 -0.31 17.27 -1.73
CA ASP A 146 -0.85 18.60 -1.36
C ASP A 146 -1.74 18.53 -0.10
N ARG A 147 -2.37 17.38 0.16
CA ARG A 147 -3.29 17.19 1.31
C ARG A 147 -2.60 16.53 2.51
N HIS A 148 -1.64 15.64 2.27
CA HIS A 148 -1.11 14.73 3.29
C HIS A 148 0.42 14.60 3.31
N GLY A 149 1.14 15.37 2.50
CA GLY A 149 2.61 15.25 2.40
C GLY A 149 3.38 15.69 3.64
N ASP A 150 2.69 16.21 4.66
CA ASP A 150 3.22 16.52 5.98
C ASP A 150 2.98 15.40 7.02
N GLN A 151 2.38 14.28 6.61
CA GLN A 151 2.12 13.12 7.47
C GLN A 151 3.28 12.12 7.42
N ASP A 152 3.79 11.74 8.58
CA ASP A 152 4.94 10.82 8.72
C ASP A 152 4.61 9.34 8.41
N ASN A 153 3.35 9.02 8.12
CA ASN A 153 2.86 7.65 8.02
C ASN A 153 2.46 7.20 6.61
N ILE A 154 2.84 7.93 5.57
CA ILE A 154 2.45 7.63 4.19
C ILE A 154 3.61 7.08 3.38
N LEU A 155 3.34 5.99 2.65
CA LEU A 155 4.19 5.42 1.62
C LEU A 155 3.44 5.47 0.29
N TYR A 156 4.16 5.72 -0.81
CA TYR A 156 3.56 5.94 -2.12
C TYR A 156 3.90 4.80 -3.09
N GLU A 157 2.94 3.95 -3.41
CA GLU A 157 3.11 2.89 -4.41
C GLU A 157 2.71 3.42 -5.79
N ILE A 158 3.71 3.74 -6.60
CA ILE A 158 3.52 4.52 -7.83
C ILE A 158 3.05 3.69 -9.02
N ALA A 159 3.14 2.36 -8.94
CA ALA A 159 2.59 1.43 -9.92
C ALA A 159 2.44 0.05 -9.28
N ASN A 160 1.21 -0.42 -9.15
CA ASN A 160 0.88 -1.75 -8.61
C ASN A 160 1.55 -2.92 -9.37
N GLU A 161 1.13 -3.19 -10.61
CA GLU A 161 1.53 -4.41 -11.34
C GLU A 161 1.89 -4.14 -12.80
N PRO A 162 3.05 -3.53 -13.07
CA PRO A 162 3.55 -3.43 -14.45
C PRO A 162 3.62 -4.81 -15.13
N ASN A 163 3.01 -4.93 -16.31
CA ASN A 163 2.96 -6.18 -17.07
C ASN A 163 3.00 -5.94 -18.59
N GLY A 164 3.60 -6.88 -19.32
CA GLY A 164 3.83 -6.74 -20.76
C GLY A 164 4.84 -5.65 -21.13
N VAL A 165 5.68 -5.22 -20.19
CA VAL A 165 6.66 -4.14 -20.34
C VAL A 165 8.02 -4.50 -19.76
N SER A 166 9.08 -3.86 -20.27
CA SER A 166 10.44 -4.07 -19.77
C SER A 166 10.69 -3.29 -18.47
N TRP A 167 11.64 -3.77 -17.66
CA TRP A 167 12.14 -3.04 -16.49
C TRP A 167 12.59 -1.61 -16.84
N SER A 168 13.25 -1.41 -17.99
CA SER A 168 13.67 -0.07 -18.43
C SER A 168 12.51 0.91 -18.63
N SER A 169 11.34 0.42 -19.07
CA SER A 169 10.14 1.25 -19.23
C SER A 169 9.56 1.65 -17.87
N ILE A 170 9.57 0.70 -16.93
CA ILE A 170 9.13 0.91 -15.54
C ILE A 170 10.05 1.91 -14.83
N LYS A 171 11.36 1.74 -14.95
CA LYS A 171 12.37 2.68 -14.41
C LYS A 171 12.15 4.09 -14.96
N SER A 172 11.95 4.24 -16.27
CA SER A 172 11.69 5.55 -16.89
C SER A 172 10.43 6.21 -16.31
N TYR A 173 9.36 5.44 -16.12
CA TYR A 173 8.15 5.93 -15.46
C TYR A 173 8.42 6.37 -14.02
N ALA A 174 9.12 5.55 -13.23
CA ALA A 174 9.43 5.85 -11.84
C ALA A 174 10.25 7.14 -11.71
N GLU A 175 11.25 7.33 -12.58
CA GLU A 175 12.11 8.53 -12.61
C GLU A 175 11.35 9.79 -13.05
N GLU A 176 10.17 9.67 -13.66
CA GLU A 176 9.27 10.80 -13.93
C GLU A 176 8.29 11.11 -12.78
N VAL A 177 7.86 10.09 -12.03
CA VAL A 177 6.81 10.23 -11.00
C VAL A 177 7.38 10.49 -9.61
N ILE A 178 8.53 9.90 -9.26
CA ILE A 178 9.20 10.13 -7.96
C ILE A 178 9.41 11.63 -7.70
N PRO A 179 9.94 12.45 -8.63
CA PRO A 179 10.09 13.89 -8.39
C PRO A 179 8.77 14.62 -8.12
N VAL A 180 7.63 14.11 -8.61
CA VAL A 180 6.31 14.71 -8.37
C VAL A 180 5.84 14.40 -6.95
N VAL A 181 6.00 13.17 -6.48
CA VAL A 181 5.75 12.82 -5.07
C VAL A 181 6.63 13.69 -4.16
N ARG A 182 7.93 13.76 -4.47
CA ARG A 182 8.94 14.49 -3.70
C ARG A 182 8.76 16.02 -3.67
N ALA A 183 7.98 16.57 -4.60
CA ALA A 183 7.68 17.99 -4.60
C ALA A 183 6.71 18.37 -3.46
N GLY A 184 5.83 17.45 -3.06
CA GLY A 184 4.88 17.65 -1.96
C GLY A 184 5.32 16.97 -0.66
N ASP A 185 6.05 15.86 -0.74
CA ASP A 185 6.66 15.16 0.40
C ASP A 185 8.14 14.83 0.09
N PRO A 186 9.08 15.70 0.50
CA PRO A 186 10.51 15.52 0.22
C PRO A 186 11.12 14.22 0.76
N ASP A 187 10.56 13.66 1.83
CA ASP A 187 11.15 12.53 2.57
C ASP A 187 10.36 11.22 2.39
N ALA A 188 9.18 11.22 1.74
CA ALA A 188 8.39 10.08 1.25
C ALA A 188 9.11 8.74 1.04
N VAL A 189 8.63 7.60 1.55
CA VAL A 189 9.08 6.29 1.04
C VAL A 189 8.29 5.97 -0.24
N VAL A 190 8.99 5.74 -1.37
CA VAL A 190 8.32 5.41 -2.65
C VAL A 190 8.49 3.93 -3.01
N LEU A 191 7.38 3.25 -3.26
CA LEU A 191 7.32 1.83 -3.63
C LEU A 191 7.16 1.69 -5.15
N VAL A 192 8.10 1.03 -5.80
CA VAL A 192 8.18 0.91 -7.25
C VAL A 192 7.79 -0.50 -7.68
N GLY A 193 6.66 -0.61 -8.39
CA GLY A 193 6.22 -1.83 -9.08
C GLY A 193 7.34 -2.47 -9.90
N THR A 194 7.37 -3.80 -9.96
CA THR A 194 8.39 -4.51 -10.73
C THR A 194 7.78 -5.24 -11.91
N ARG A 195 8.64 -5.73 -12.80
CA ARG A 195 8.20 -6.36 -14.04
C ARG A 195 7.34 -7.60 -13.77
N ALA A 196 6.41 -7.86 -14.69
CA ALA A 196 5.62 -9.08 -14.77
C ALA A 196 4.70 -9.27 -13.55
N TRP A 197 3.79 -8.31 -13.34
CA TRP A 197 2.90 -8.25 -12.18
C TRP A 197 3.67 -8.19 -10.87
N SER A 198 4.65 -7.29 -10.82
CA SER A 198 5.51 -7.10 -9.65
C SER A 198 6.15 -8.41 -9.15
N SER A 199 6.53 -9.30 -10.05
CA SER A 199 7.17 -10.57 -9.69
C SER A 199 8.69 -10.56 -9.93
N PHE A 200 9.33 -9.39 -10.00
CA PHE A 200 10.73 -9.25 -10.46
C PHE A 200 10.98 -9.80 -11.88
N GLY A 201 9.95 -9.90 -12.73
CA GLY A 201 10.06 -10.41 -14.09
C GLY A 201 9.92 -11.94 -14.23
N LEU A 202 9.72 -12.67 -13.13
CA LEU A 202 9.71 -14.14 -13.10
C LEU A 202 8.65 -14.75 -14.01
N SER A 203 7.44 -14.18 -14.04
CA SER A 203 6.35 -14.70 -14.89
C SER A 203 6.52 -14.36 -16.38
N GLU A 204 7.47 -13.50 -16.73
CA GLU A 204 7.86 -13.16 -18.11
C GLU A 204 9.24 -13.69 -18.52
N GLY A 205 9.79 -14.65 -17.76
CA GLY A 205 11.05 -15.32 -18.09
C GLY A 205 12.31 -14.50 -17.82
N SER A 206 12.21 -13.54 -16.90
CA SER A 206 13.34 -12.79 -16.36
C SER A 206 13.49 -13.02 -14.85
N ASP A 207 14.31 -12.21 -14.18
CA ASP A 207 14.59 -12.30 -12.75
C ASP A 207 15.02 -10.95 -12.14
N GLU A 208 15.29 -10.95 -10.84
CA GLU A 208 15.65 -9.77 -10.07
C GLU A 208 16.94 -9.07 -10.56
N GLN A 209 17.75 -9.72 -11.40
CA GLN A 209 18.98 -9.12 -11.91
C GLN A 209 18.71 -7.93 -12.84
N GLU A 210 17.53 -7.82 -13.47
CA GLU A 210 17.18 -6.63 -14.25
C GLU A 210 17.21 -5.37 -13.38
N ILE A 211 16.69 -5.47 -12.16
CA ILE A 211 16.61 -4.36 -11.20
C ILE A 211 17.99 -4.09 -10.61
N VAL A 212 18.66 -5.12 -10.13
CA VAL A 212 20.01 -5.03 -9.55
C VAL A 212 21.01 -4.34 -10.49
N ASN A 213 20.96 -4.67 -11.78
CA ASN A 213 21.92 -4.16 -12.75
C ASN A 213 21.56 -2.77 -13.28
N ASN A 214 20.33 -2.30 -13.03
CA ASN A 214 19.83 -1.03 -13.51
C ASN A 214 18.78 -0.46 -12.53
N PRO A 215 19.17 -0.16 -11.27
CA PRO A 215 18.22 0.33 -10.28
C PRO A 215 17.69 1.71 -10.68
N VAL A 216 16.52 2.08 -10.16
CA VAL A 216 15.99 3.44 -10.27
C VAL A 216 16.98 4.42 -9.63
N ASP A 217 17.25 5.55 -10.28
CA ASP A 217 18.18 6.58 -9.80
C ASP A 217 17.50 7.51 -8.79
N ALA A 218 17.13 6.95 -7.63
CA ALA A 218 16.54 7.66 -6.50
C ALA A 218 16.85 6.95 -5.17
N ASP A 219 17.00 7.74 -4.11
CA ASP A 219 17.09 7.25 -2.74
C ASP A 219 15.69 7.09 -2.11
N ASN A 220 15.64 6.44 -0.94
CA ASN A 220 14.43 6.20 -0.15
C ASN A 220 13.27 5.58 -0.97
N ILE A 221 13.63 4.56 -1.76
CA ILE A 221 12.71 3.74 -2.54
C ILE A 221 12.79 2.27 -2.14
N MET A 222 11.71 1.54 -2.34
CA MET A 222 11.69 0.07 -2.24
C MET A 222 11.07 -0.54 -3.49
N TYR A 223 11.47 -1.76 -3.83
CA TYR A 223 10.93 -2.51 -4.97
C TYR A 223 9.82 -3.45 -4.52
N VAL A 224 8.73 -3.44 -5.28
CA VAL A 224 7.53 -4.21 -4.96
C VAL A 224 7.66 -5.65 -5.44
N PHE A 225 7.23 -6.59 -4.60
CA PHE A 225 7.08 -8.00 -4.95
C PHE A 225 5.69 -8.53 -4.60
N HIS A 226 5.01 -9.17 -5.55
CA HIS A 226 3.71 -9.81 -5.33
C HIS A 226 3.76 -11.34 -5.48
N PHE A 227 2.96 -12.04 -4.69
CA PHE A 227 2.78 -13.48 -4.85
C PHE A 227 1.40 -13.99 -4.46
N TYR A 228 1.00 -15.12 -5.03
CA TYR A 228 -0.20 -15.86 -4.64
C TYR A 228 0.20 -17.31 -4.35
N ALA A 229 0.13 -17.70 -3.09
CA ALA A 229 0.88 -18.84 -2.55
C ALA A 229 0.52 -20.20 -3.19
N ALA A 230 -0.73 -20.40 -3.63
CA ALA A 230 -1.12 -21.64 -4.29
C ALA A 230 -0.62 -21.74 -5.74
N SER A 231 -0.13 -20.64 -6.32
CA SER A 231 0.45 -20.58 -7.67
C SER A 231 1.96 -20.38 -7.68
N HIS A 232 2.47 -19.61 -6.72
CA HIS A 232 3.85 -19.14 -6.70
C HIS A 232 4.65 -19.89 -5.62
N GLY A 233 5.13 -21.08 -5.97
CA GLY A 233 5.94 -21.94 -5.09
C GLY A 233 7.41 -21.52 -4.97
N ASP A 234 8.29 -22.50 -4.74
CA ASP A 234 9.73 -22.31 -4.44
C ASP A 234 10.47 -21.37 -5.40
N TYR A 235 10.11 -21.37 -6.68
CA TYR A 235 10.75 -20.52 -7.68
C TYR A 235 10.65 -19.02 -7.32
N TYR A 236 9.47 -18.60 -6.88
CA TYR A 236 9.17 -17.22 -6.49
C TYR A 236 9.71 -16.91 -5.09
N LEU A 237 9.56 -17.82 -4.12
CA LEU A 237 10.11 -17.67 -2.77
C LEU A 237 11.63 -17.50 -2.79
N ASN A 238 12.33 -18.32 -3.57
CA ASN A 238 13.79 -18.22 -3.71
C ASN A 238 14.23 -16.93 -4.41
N ALA A 239 13.39 -16.36 -5.28
CA ALA A 239 13.70 -15.09 -5.91
C ALA A 239 13.53 -13.92 -4.93
N LEU A 240 12.47 -13.94 -4.10
CA LEU A 240 12.31 -12.99 -3.00
C LEU A 240 13.51 -13.03 -2.04
N ASP A 241 13.94 -14.23 -1.63
CA ASP A 241 15.11 -14.40 -0.77
C ASP A 241 16.37 -13.75 -1.37
N ARG A 242 16.74 -14.12 -2.61
CA ARG A 242 17.90 -13.56 -3.32
C ARG A 242 17.81 -12.05 -3.54
N ALA A 243 16.63 -11.54 -3.89
CA ALA A 243 16.42 -10.12 -4.14
C ALA A 243 16.57 -9.31 -2.85
N SER A 244 15.98 -9.78 -1.75
CA SER A 244 15.99 -9.11 -0.44
C SER A 244 17.37 -9.05 0.24
N ASP A 245 18.37 -9.78 -0.27
CA ASP A 245 19.77 -9.63 0.14
C ASP A 245 20.49 -8.45 -0.52
N ARG A 246 19.86 -7.82 -1.52
CA ARG A 246 20.51 -6.82 -2.39
C ARG A 246 19.67 -5.58 -2.65
N LEU A 247 18.35 -5.69 -2.49
CA LEU A 247 17.38 -4.65 -2.77
C LEU A 247 16.50 -4.43 -1.53
N PRO A 248 16.11 -3.18 -1.23
CA PRO A 248 15.00 -2.93 -0.32
C PRO A 248 13.70 -3.42 -0.98
N VAL A 249 13.03 -4.38 -0.35
CA VAL A 249 11.82 -5.01 -0.89
C VAL A 249 10.64 -4.81 0.04
N PHE A 250 9.47 -4.53 -0.53
CA PHE A 250 8.19 -4.49 0.16
C PHE A 250 7.20 -5.41 -0.58
N VAL A 251 6.48 -6.26 0.13
CA VAL A 251 5.40 -7.08 -0.45
C VAL A 251 4.06 -6.36 -0.29
N THR A 252 3.73 -5.46 -1.22
CA THR A 252 2.50 -4.63 -1.11
C THR A 252 1.23 -5.40 -1.43
N GLU A 253 1.35 -6.59 -2.02
CA GLU A 253 0.22 -7.48 -2.26
C GLU A 253 0.61 -8.96 -2.22
N PHE A 254 -0.14 -9.76 -1.46
CA PHE A 254 -0.11 -11.21 -1.63
C PHE A 254 -1.44 -11.88 -1.25
N GLY A 255 -1.71 -13.03 -1.86
CA GLY A 255 -2.83 -13.90 -1.51
C GLY A 255 -2.40 -15.30 -1.08
N THR A 256 -3.23 -15.99 -0.29
CA THR A 256 -2.96 -17.39 0.08
C THR A 256 -3.49 -18.39 -0.96
N GLN A 257 -4.21 -17.89 -1.96
CA GLN A 257 -4.92 -18.65 -2.99
C GLN A 257 -4.11 -18.72 -4.29
N ASP A 258 -4.77 -19.05 -5.41
CA ASP A 258 -4.13 -18.97 -6.73
C ASP A 258 -4.02 -17.52 -7.24
N TYR A 259 -3.31 -17.33 -8.36
CA TYR A 259 -3.00 -16.01 -8.93
C TYR A 259 -4.22 -15.17 -9.34
N SER A 260 -5.43 -15.73 -9.34
CA SER A 260 -6.66 -14.98 -9.59
C SER A 260 -7.34 -14.48 -8.30
N GLY A 261 -6.71 -14.72 -7.14
CA GLY A 261 -7.25 -14.41 -5.82
C GLY A 261 -8.36 -15.36 -5.39
N GLU A 262 -8.51 -16.51 -6.04
CA GLU A 262 -9.57 -17.47 -5.80
C GLU A 262 -9.05 -18.92 -5.70
N GLY A 263 -9.94 -19.87 -5.46
CA GLY A 263 -9.58 -21.28 -5.28
C GLY A 263 -9.16 -21.61 -3.85
N ALA A 264 -8.49 -22.75 -3.69
CA ALA A 264 -8.09 -23.25 -2.37
C ALA A 264 -6.87 -22.48 -1.83
N ASN A 265 -6.86 -22.27 -0.51
CA ASN A 265 -5.70 -21.68 0.16
C ASN A 265 -4.53 -22.69 0.22
N ASP A 266 -3.31 -22.23 -0.01
CA ASP A 266 -2.08 -22.93 0.36
C ASP A 266 -1.40 -22.22 1.54
N PHE A 267 -1.92 -22.50 2.74
CA PHE A 267 -1.36 -21.96 3.97
C PHE A 267 0.04 -22.48 4.30
N THR A 268 0.44 -23.62 3.74
CA THR A 268 1.80 -24.15 3.96
C THR A 268 2.81 -23.30 3.20
N MET A 269 2.54 -23.03 1.92
CA MET A 269 3.38 -22.13 1.14
C MET A 269 3.30 -20.69 1.66
N SER A 270 2.09 -20.22 2.04
CA SER A 270 1.91 -18.89 2.62
C SER A 270 2.76 -18.70 3.87
N GLN A 271 2.78 -19.70 4.77
CA GLN A 271 3.61 -19.63 5.97
C GLN A 271 5.10 -19.54 5.63
N ARG A 272 5.58 -20.26 4.61
CA ARG A 272 6.99 -20.18 4.19
C ARG A 272 7.39 -18.79 3.68
N TYR A 273 6.50 -18.10 2.99
CA TYR A 273 6.73 -16.70 2.63
C TYR A 273 6.76 -15.80 3.86
N LEU A 274 5.80 -15.94 4.77
CA LEU A 274 5.78 -15.13 6.00
C LEU A 274 7.01 -15.37 6.87
N ASP A 275 7.49 -16.61 6.97
CA ASP A 275 8.70 -16.96 7.71
C ASP A 275 9.94 -16.30 7.10
N LEU A 276 10.09 -16.34 5.77
CA LEU A 276 11.16 -15.64 5.07
C LEU A 276 11.06 -14.12 5.28
N MET A 277 9.86 -13.55 5.14
CA MET A 277 9.66 -12.12 5.31
C MET A 277 9.93 -11.67 6.74
N ALA A 278 9.58 -12.46 7.75
CA ALA A 278 9.95 -12.20 9.14
C ALA A 278 11.47 -12.31 9.37
N GLU A 279 12.14 -13.32 8.80
CA GLU A 279 13.61 -13.47 8.89
C GLU A 279 14.34 -12.27 8.27
N LYS A 280 13.83 -11.75 7.15
CA LYS A 280 14.44 -10.69 6.37
C LYS A 280 13.90 -9.29 6.70
N ASN A 281 12.98 -9.18 7.66
CA ASN A 281 12.30 -7.93 8.04
C ASN A 281 11.61 -7.23 6.84
N ILE A 282 10.98 -8.01 5.98
CA ILE A 282 10.24 -7.56 4.78
C ILE A 282 8.80 -7.28 5.17
N SER A 283 8.37 -6.03 5.01
CA SER A 283 6.98 -5.62 5.22
C SER A 283 6.04 -6.27 4.20
N TRP A 284 4.81 -6.57 4.62
CA TRP A 284 3.84 -7.25 3.77
C TRP A 284 2.40 -6.78 3.99
N ILE A 285 1.60 -6.90 2.93
CA ILE A 285 0.19 -6.51 2.93
C ILE A 285 -0.64 -7.59 2.19
N ASN A 286 -1.65 -8.15 2.87
CA ASN A 286 -2.49 -9.21 2.32
C ASN A 286 -3.68 -8.66 1.50
N TRP A 287 -3.96 -9.30 0.35
CA TRP A 287 -5.13 -9.07 -0.49
C TRP A 287 -6.27 -10.04 -0.11
N ASN A 288 -7.47 -9.58 0.29
CA ASN A 288 -7.89 -8.19 0.52
C ASN A 288 -9.01 -8.02 1.56
N PHE A 289 -9.13 -6.80 2.08
CA PHE A 289 -10.07 -6.35 3.11
C PHE A 289 -11.46 -6.02 2.54
N SER A 290 -12.11 -7.02 1.96
CA SER A 290 -13.48 -6.90 1.43
C SER A 290 -14.33 -8.14 1.71
N ASP A 291 -15.61 -8.07 1.34
CA ASP A 291 -16.53 -9.20 1.30
C ASP A 291 -16.81 -9.71 -0.11
N ASP A 292 -15.87 -9.51 -1.06
CA ASP A 292 -15.94 -10.13 -2.40
C ASP A 292 -16.14 -11.64 -2.31
N TRP A 293 -16.76 -12.26 -3.31
CA TRP A 293 -17.10 -13.68 -3.26
C TRP A 293 -15.87 -14.60 -3.37
N ARG A 294 -14.73 -14.10 -3.90
CA ARG A 294 -13.50 -14.89 -4.01
C ARG A 294 -12.95 -15.27 -2.63
N SER A 295 -12.20 -16.37 -2.59
CA SER A 295 -11.63 -16.88 -1.35
C SER A 295 -10.51 -16.00 -0.78
N GLY A 296 -9.90 -15.12 -1.58
CA GLY A 296 -8.93 -14.12 -1.11
C GLY A 296 -9.51 -12.98 -0.29
N ALA A 297 -10.78 -12.62 -0.51
CA ALA A 297 -11.43 -11.60 0.31
C ALA A 297 -11.66 -12.12 1.74
N VAL A 298 -11.25 -11.35 2.74
CA VAL A 298 -11.19 -11.82 4.13
C VAL A 298 -12.56 -11.94 4.81
N PHE A 299 -13.57 -11.18 4.40
CA PHE A 299 -14.91 -11.21 5.00
C PHE A 299 -15.86 -12.13 4.24
N ASN A 300 -16.78 -12.80 4.96
CA ASN A 300 -17.89 -13.50 4.31
C ASN A 300 -18.79 -12.51 3.57
N VAL A 301 -19.32 -12.92 2.41
CA VAL A 301 -20.20 -12.08 1.57
C VAL A 301 -21.36 -11.50 2.40
N GLY A 302 -21.55 -10.18 2.33
CA GLY A 302 -22.62 -9.46 3.00
C GLY A 302 -22.27 -8.89 4.36
N VAL A 303 -21.08 -9.20 4.91
CA VAL A 303 -20.58 -8.60 6.15
C VAL A 303 -20.46 -7.09 6.01
N CYS A 304 -20.02 -6.59 4.83
CA CYS A 304 -19.88 -5.15 4.64
C CYS A 304 -21.23 -4.43 4.67
N ALA A 305 -22.21 -4.97 3.94
CA ALA A 305 -23.57 -4.43 3.93
C ALA A 305 -24.29 -4.52 5.29
N ALA A 306 -23.95 -5.52 6.11
CA ALA A 306 -24.51 -5.70 7.45
C ALA A 306 -23.89 -4.76 8.50
N GLY A 307 -22.76 -4.10 8.18
CA GLY A 307 -22.01 -3.29 9.14
C GLY A 307 -21.21 -4.14 10.15
N GLY A 308 -20.75 -5.33 9.74
CA GLY A 308 -19.97 -6.25 10.57
C GLY A 308 -20.66 -7.60 10.82
N PRO A 309 -20.12 -8.45 11.71
CA PRO A 309 -19.03 -8.16 12.64
C PRO A 309 -17.64 -8.13 11.97
N TRP A 310 -16.79 -7.18 12.39
CA TRP A 310 -15.43 -6.98 11.88
C TRP A 310 -14.34 -7.59 12.77
N ALA A 311 -14.60 -7.61 14.09
CA ALA A 311 -13.71 -8.16 15.10
C ALA A 311 -13.96 -9.65 15.33
N GLY A 312 -12.90 -10.35 15.76
CA GLY A 312 -12.90 -11.80 15.89
C GLY A 312 -13.09 -12.52 14.55
N THR A 313 -13.48 -13.79 14.59
CA THR A 313 -13.43 -14.66 13.40
C THR A 313 -14.77 -14.96 12.75
N SER A 314 -15.89 -14.58 13.38
CA SER A 314 -17.24 -14.96 12.90
C SER A 314 -17.63 -14.32 11.56
N GLY A 315 -17.09 -13.15 11.25
CA GLY A 315 -17.29 -12.47 9.97
C GLY A 315 -16.31 -12.92 8.88
N LEU A 316 -15.34 -13.77 9.18
CA LEU A 316 -14.21 -14.02 8.30
C LEU A 316 -14.37 -15.30 7.47
N LYS A 317 -13.82 -15.27 6.25
CA LYS A 317 -13.49 -16.48 5.49
C LYS A 317 -12.27 -17.15 6.09
N GLU A 318 -11.96 -18.35 5.61
CA GLU A 318 -10.79 -19.12 6.06
C GLU A 318 -9.48 -18.32 5.94
N ALA A 319 -9.27 -17.62 4.82
CA ALA A 319 -8.10 -16.77 4.61
C ALA A 319 -8.05 -15.58 5.59
N GLY A 320 -9.19 -14.98 5.89
CA GLY A 320 -9.32 -13.89 6.86
C GLY A 320 -8.97 -14.32 8.27
N VAL A 321 -9.47 -15.49 8.71
CA VAL A 321 -9.07 -16.08 10.00
C VAL A 321 -7.56 -16.29 10.04
N TRP A 322 -7.01 -16.89 8.98
CA TRP A 322 -5.59 -17.23 8.93
C TRP A 322 -4.67 -16.00 9.00
N ILE A 323 -4.97 -14.95 8.24
CA ILE A 323 -4.12 -13.77 8.17
C ILE A 323 -4.23 -12.89 9.42
N ARG A 324 -5.42 -12.76 10.00
CA ARG A 324 -5.64 -12.03 11.27
C ARG A 324 -4.74 -12.57 12.38
N ASP A 325 -4.59 -13.89 12.48
CA ASP A 325 -3.76 -14.53 13.51
C ASP A 325 -2.24 -14.28 13.32
N ARG A 326 -1.82 -13.64 12.22
CA ARG A 326 -0.41 -13.38 11.87
C ARG A 326 -0.02 -11.90 11.89
N MET A 327 -0.98 -11.01 12.10
CA MET A 327 -0.73 -9.56 12.25
C MET A 327 -0.32 -9.17 13.66
N ASN A 328 -0.55 -10.03 14.66
CA ASN A 328 -0.07 -9.83 16.02
C ASN A 328 1.39 -10.26 16.17
#